data_AF-A0A7W5GG39-F1
#
_entry.id   AF-A0A7W5GG39-F1
#
_cell.length_a   1.000
_cell.length_b   1.000
_cell.length_c   1.000
_cell.angle_alpha   90.00
_cell.angle_beta   90.00
_cell.angle_gamma   90.00
#
_symmetry.space_group_name_H-M   'P 1'
#
loop_
_entity.id
_entity.type
_entity.pdbx_description
1 polymer ?
#
loop_
_entity_poly.entity_id
_entity_poly.type
_entity_poly.pdbx_seq_one_letter_code
_entity_poly.pdbx_strand_id
1 'polypeptide(L)'
;MSFQSYLDNIEAKTGLTPRQFITLAEERGFGAGTKATPILQWLKDDYALGRGHGMALVHVITKGAQISAAHVGRGGPHGDASDELWLDGAASNPHSSPTPD
;
A
#
# COMPACT_ATOMS: atom_id res chain seq x y z
N MET A 1 14.16 1.01 -2.33
CA MET A 1 12.75 1.19 -2.73
C MET A 1 11.92 1.22 -1.47
N SER A 2 11.08 2.23 -1.34
CA SER A 2 10.19 2.42 -0.21
C SER A 2 8.93 1.58 -0.33
N PHE A 3 8.21 1.45 0.79
CA PHE A 3 6.86 0.87 0.76
C PHE A 3 5.92 1.71 -0.11
N GLN A 4 6.05 3.04 -0.05
CA GLN A 4 5.26 3.96 -0.87
C GLN A 4 5.39 3.69 -2.37
N SER A 5 6.61 3.43 -2.87
CA SER A 5 6.79 3.12 -4.30
C SER A 5 5.99 1.90 -4.76
N TYR A 6 5.73 0.92 -3.89
CA TYR A 6 4.88 -0.21 -4.24
C TYR A 6 3.41 0.20 -4.37
N LEU A 7 2.92 1.08 -3.50
CA LEU A 7 1.56 1.60 -3.55
C LEU A 7 1.33 2.46 -4.79
N ASP A 8 2.27 3.36 -5.11
CA ASP A 8 2.17 4.22 -6.30
C ASP A 8 2.16 3.37 -7.59
N ASN A 9 2.97 2.32 -7.66
CA ASN A 9 2.97 1.39 -8.78
C ASN A 9 1.66 0.60 -8.91
N ILE A 10 1.00 0.29 -7.79
CA ILE A 10 -0.31 -0.37 -7.80
C ILE A 10 -1.38 0.58 -8.33
N GLU A 11 -1.39 1.82 -7.86
CA GLU A 11 -2.29 2.85 -8.36
C GLU A 11 -2.08 3.11 -9.86
N ALA A 12 -0.83 3.25 -10.30
CA ALA A 12 -0.52 3.43 -11.72
C ALA A 12 -0.98 2.25 -12.60
N LYS A 13 -1.01 1.02 -12.06
CA LYS A 13 -1.46 -0.17 -12.78
C LYS A 13 -2.97 -0.36 -12.79
N THR A 14 -3.62 0.00 -11.69
CA THR A 14 -5.03 -0.34 -11.43
C THR A 14 -5.96 0.86 -11.57
N GLY A 15 -5.41 2.08 -11.54
CA GLY A 15 -6.15 3.33 -11.48
C GLY A 15 -6.84 3.58 -10.13
N LEU A 16 -6.63 2.72 -9.14
CA LEU A 16 -7.28 2.79 -7.83
C LEU A 16 -6.27 3.16 -6.74
N THR A 17 -6.66 4.08 -5.87
CA THR A 17 -5.82 4.46 -4.74
C THR A 17 -5.78 3.35 -3.69
N PRO A 18 -4.69 3.26 -2.89
CA PRO A 18 -4.61 2.30 -1.80
C PRO A 18 -5.80 2.38 -0.83
N ARG A 19 -6.32 3.58 -0.56
CA ARG A 19 -7.51 3.77 0.27
C ARG A 19 -8.76 3.11 -0.32
N GLN A 20 -8.96 3.20 -1.64
CA GLN A 20 -10.07 2.53 -2.31
C GLN A 20 -9.94 1.00 -2.20
N PHE A 21 -8.72 0.46 -2.29
CA PHE A 21 -8.50 -0.97 -2.08
C PHE A 21 -8.89 -1.42 -0.66
N ILE A 22 -8.66 -0.60 0.36
CA ILE A 22 -9.10 -0.91 1.74
C ILE A 22 -10.61 -0.99 1.79
N THR A 23 -11.31 0.01 1.25
CA THR A 23 -12.78 0.01 1.20
C THR A 23 -13.32 -1.22 0.46
N LEU A 24 -12.77 -1.54 -0.71
CA LEU A 24 -13.16 -2.73 -1.49
C LEU A 24 -12.84 -4.04 -0.76
N ALA A 25 -11.77 -4.06 0.03
CA ALA A 25 -11.42 -5.20 0.86
C ALA A 25 -12.40 -5.36 2.02
N GLU A 26 -12.76 -4.28 2.70
CA GLU A 26 -13.75 -4.26 3.78
C GLU A 26 -15.14 -4.70 3.28
N GLU A 27 -15.58 -4.21 2.12
CA GLU A 27 -16.82 -4.64 1.45
C GLU A 27 -16.85 -6.14 1.16
N ARG A 28 -15.67 -6.74 0.92
CA ARG A 28 -15.49 -8.19 0.71
C ARG A 28 -15.36 -8.98 2.02
N GLY A 29 -15.32 -8.31 3.17
CA GLY A 29 -15.09 -8.93 4.48
C GLY A 29 -13.61 -9.22 4.76
N PHE A 30 -12.69 -8.54 4.07
CA PHE A 30 -11.27 -8.57 4.38
C PHE A 30 -10.91 -7.43 5.35
N GLY A 31 -10.15 -7.75 6.40
CA GLY A 31 -9.69 -6.78 7.39
C GLY A 31 -8.56 -7.36 8.26
N ALA A 32 -8.38 -6.83 9.47
CA ALA A 32 -7.25 -7.18 10.33
C ALA A 32 -7.11 -8.67 10.71
N GLY A 33 -8.21 -9.44 10.68
CA GLY A 33 -8.19 -10.88 10.94
C GLY A 33 -7.99 -11.76 9.69
N THR A 34 -7.94 -11.15 8.50
CA THR A 34 -7.95 -11.88 7.24
C THR A 34 -6.54 -12.35 6.86
N LYS A 35 -6.46 -13.58 6.35
CA LYS A 35 -5.19 -14.14 5.87
C LYS A 35 -4.71 -13.40 4.62
N ALA A 36 -3.39 -13.32 4.44
CA ALA A 36 -2.78 -12.72 3.24
C ALA A 36 -3.19 -13.43 1.95
N THR A 37 -3.31 -14.76 1.97
CA THR A 37 -3.59 -15.58 0.78
C THR A 37 -4.90 -15.19 0.05
N PRO A 38 -6.08 -15.14 0.69
CA PRO A 38 -7.31 -14.75 0.01
C PRO A 38 -7.27 -13.32 -0.54
N ILE A 39 -6.62 -12.38 0.17
CA ILE A 39 -6.45 -11.01 -0.33
C ILE A 39 -5.55 -11.01 -1.58
N LEU A 40 -4.41 -11.71 -1.55
CA LEU A 40 -3.52 -11.83 -2.71
C LEU A 40 -4.20 -12.48 -3.91
N GLN A 41 -5.01 -13.51 -3.66
CA GLN A 41 -5.75 -14.21 -4.71
C GLN A 41 -6.75 -13.24 -5.36
N TRP A 42 -7.52 -12.52 -4.56
CA TRP A 42 -8.41 -11.47 -5.05
C TRP A 42 -7.67 -10.39 -5.86
N LEU A 43 -6.58 -9.84 -5.32
CA LEU A 43 -5.79 -8.81 -6.00
C LEU A 43 -5.19 -9.31 -7.33
N LYS A 44 -4.84 -10.59 -7.40
CA LYS A 44 -4.35 -11.21 -8.62
C LYS A 44 -5.47 -11.43 -9.64
N ASP A 45 -6.62 -11.93 -9.20
CA ASP A 45 -7.71 -12.31 -10.09
C ASP A 45 -8.44 -11.08 -10.66
N ASP A 46 -8.64 -10.04 -9.85
CA ASP A 46 -9.35 -8.82 -10.26
C ASP A 46 -8.42 -7.77 -10.89
N TYR A 47 -7.17 -7.67 -10.41
CA TYR A 47 -6.27 -6.56 -10.74
C TYR A 47 -4.91 -7.00 -11.32
N ALA A 48 -4.73 -8.31 -11.58
CA ALA A 48 -3.46 -8.87 -12.05
C ALA A 48 -2.24 -8.52 -11.18
N LEU A 49 -2.47 -8.22 -9.89
CA LEU A 49 -1.41 -7.86 -8.96
C LEU A 49 -0.68 -9.11 -8.46
N GLY A 50 0.58 -9.23 -8.88
CA GLY A 50 1.46 -10.28 -8.38
C GLY A 50 1.81 -10.11 -6.90
N ARG A 51 2.34 -11.18 -6.29
CA ARG A 51 2.65 -11.28 -4.86
C ARG A 51 3.51 -10.13 -4.31
N GLY A 52 4.46 -9.62 -5.10
CA GLY A 52 5.32 -8.50 -4.68
C GLY A 52 4.55 -7.21 -4.37
N HIS A 53 3.63 -6.82 -5.26
CA HIS A 53 2.79 -5.63 -5.06
C HIS A 53 1.62 -5.92 -4.12
N GLY A 54 0.99 -7.09 -4.26
CA GLY A 54 -0.14 -7.47 -3.43
C GLY A 54 0.19 -7.53 -1.94
N MET A 55 1.43 -7.86 -1.56
CA MET A 55 1.84 -7.85 -0.14
C MET A 55 1.81 -6.47 0.51
N ALA A 56 2.02 -5.39 -0.27
CA ALA A 56 1.89 -4.03 0.24
C ALA A 56 0.42 -3.74 0.61
N LEU A 57 -0.52 -4.05 -0.28
CA LEU A 57 -1.96 -3.91 -0.01
C LEU A 57 -2.43 -4.81 1.12
N VAL A 58 -1.99 -6.06 1.18
CA VAL A 58 -2.32 -6.97 2.29
C VAL A 58 -1.94 -6.35 3.63
N HIS A 59 -0.75 -5.78 3.73
CA HIS A 59 -0.31 -5.12 4.96
C HIS A 59 -1.23 -3.95 5.30
N VAL A 60 -1.57 -3.11 4.33
CA VAL A 60 -2.45 -1.96 4.54
C VAL A 60 -3.88 -2.38 4.91
N ILE A 61 -4.42 -3.43 4.30
CA ILE A 61 -5.77 -3.95 4.59
C ILE A 61 -5.84 -4.59 5.98
N THR A 62 -4.77 -5.29 6.39
CA THR A 62 -4.76 -6.03 7.66
C THR A 62 -4.25 -5.19 8.84
N LYS A 63 -3.41 -4.20 8.60
CA LYS A 63 -2.77 -3.38 9.64
C LYS A 63 -3.10 -1.89 9.55
N GLY A 64 -3.78 -1.45 8.50
CA GLY A 64 -4.06 -0.05 8.22
C GLY A 64 -2.87 0.69 7.60
N ALA A 65 -2.99 2.02 7.51
CA ALA A 65 -1.95 2.93 7.02
C ALA A 65 -0.70 2.98 7.92
N GLN A 66 -0.79 2.41 9.12
CA GLN A 66 0.28 2.41 10.12
C GLN A 66 1.28 1.31 9.80
N ILE A 67 2.46 1.69 9.29
CA ILE A 67 3.60 0.79 9.31
C ILE A 67 4.08 0.77 10.77
N SER A 68 3.96 -0.38 11.43
CA SER A 68 4.38 -0.54 12.83
C SER A 68 5.74 0.11 13.08
N ALA A 69 5.83 0.93 14.13
CA ALA A 69 7.00 1.72 14.54
C ALA A 69 8.32 0.93 14.69
N ALA A 70 8.31 -0.41 14.58
CA ALA A 70 9.49 -1.25 14.46
C ALA A 70 10.28 -1.06 13.15
N HIS A 71 9.68 -0.45 12.11
CA HIS A 71 10.37 0.00 10.89
C HIS A 71 10.64 1.51 10.88
N VAL A 72 10.23 2.20 11.93
CA VAL A 72 10.38 3.63 12.08
C VAL A 72 11.55 3.91 13.01
N GLY A 73 12.38 4.89 12.68
CA GLY A 73 13.40 5.39 13.58
C GLY A 73 14.68 4.54 13.65
N ARG A 74 14.83 3.49 12.84
CA ARG A 74 16.15 2.92 12.57
C ARG A 74 16.80 3.76 11.47
N GLY A 75 17.50 4.83 11.87
CA GLY A 75 18.29 5.68 10.99
C GLY A 75 19.23 4.85 10.12
N GLY A 76 18.78 4.55 8.91
CA GLY A 76 19.47 3.70 7.95
C GLY A 76 18.95 4.00 6.55
N PRO A 77 19.74 3.71 5.50
CA PRO A 77 19.51 4.17 4.12
C PRO A 77 18.27 3.58 3.43
N HIS A 78 17.40 2.90 4.17
CA HIS A 78 16.17 2.25 3.71
C HIS A 78 14.91 2.71 4.48
N GLY A 79 15.02 3.70 5.38
CA GLY A 79 13.87 4.23 6.12
C GLY A 79 13.01 5.16 5.26
N ASP A 80 11.70 4.89 5.20
CA ASP A 80 10.72 5.83 4.69
C ASP A 80 10.73 7.12 5.54
N ALA A 81 10.51 8.27 4.89
CA ALA A 81 10.62 9.60 5.54
C ALA A 81 9.50 9.88 6.56
N SER A 82 8.50 9.01 6.65
CA SER A 82 7.37 9.11 7.58
C SER A 82 6.75 7.73 7.84
N ASP A 83 6.15 7.58 9.03
CA ASP A 83 5.53 6.34 9.54
C ASP A 83 4.19 6.02 8.90
N GLU A 84 3.66 7.01 8.19
CA GLU A 84 2.33 7.03 7.65
C GLU A 84 2.39 6.87 6.14
N LEU A 85 1.81 5.79 5.64
CA LEU A 85 1.68 5.55 4.22
C LEU A 85 0.65 6.50 3.61
N TRP A 86 0.99 7.09 2.47
CA TRP A 86 0.07 7.94 1.76
C TRP A 86 -0.90 7.07 0.95
N LEU A 87 -2.15 6.99 1.42
CA LEU A 87 -3.19 6.17 0.81
C LEU A 87 -4.14 6.95 -0.11
N ASP A 88 -4.06 8.28 -0.08
CA ASP A 88 -4.92 9.22 -0.81
C ASP A 88 -4.52 9.44 -2.28
N GLY A 89 -3.61 8.62 -2.76
CA GLY A 89 -3.12 8.63 -4.13
C GLY A 89 -1.80 9.36 -4.30
N ALA A 90 -0.95 8.85 -5.18
CA ALA A 90 0.40 9.35 -5.42
C ALA A 90 0.44 10.83 -5.83
N ALA A 91 -0.59 11.29 -6.54
CA ALA A 91 -0.73 12.69 -6.99
C ALA A 91 -0.96 13.69 -5.83
N SER A 92 -1.53 13.23 -4.72
CA SER A 92 -1.80 14.06 -3.55
C SER A 92 -0.68 13.99 -2.51
N ASN A 93 0.32 13.13 -2.71
CA ASN A 93 1.37 12.88 -1.74
C ASN A 93 2.36 14.07 -1.70
N PRO A 94 2.47 14.80 -0.56
CA PRO A 94 3.39 15.94 -0.43
C PRO A 94 4.87 15.54 -0.41
N HIS A 95 5.18 14.24 -0.25
CA HIS A 95 6.55 13.69 -0.22
C HIS A 95 6.99 13.05 -1.54
N SER A 96 6.06 12.85 -2.48
CA SER A 96 6.41 12.52 -3.86
C SER A 96 6.99 13.79 -4.47
N SER A 97 8.32 13.88 -4.55
CA SER A 97 9.00 15.03 -5.16
C SER A 97 8.34 15.35 -6.51
N PRO A 98 7.71 16.53 -6.69
CA PRO A 98 7.28 16.95 -8.01
C PRO A 98 8.58 17.18 -8.79
N THR A 99 8.83 16.42 -9.84
CA THR A 99 9.82 16.83 -10.84
C THR A 99 9.27 18.13 -11.43
N PRO A 100 9.87 19.30 -11.18
CA PRO A 100 9.48 20.49 -11.89
C PRO A 100 9.95 20.32 -13.35
N ASP A 101 9.03 20.53 -14.29
CA ASP A 101 9.32 20.66 -15.72
C ASP A 101 10.20 21.90 -15.98
#